data_AF-A0A8T3Z2J6-F1
#
_entry.id   AF-A0A8T3Z2J6-F1
#
_cell.length_a   1.000
_cell.length_b   1.000
_cell.length_c   1.000
_cell.angle_alpha   90.00
_cell.angle_beta   90.00
_cell.angle_gamma   90.00
#
_symmetry.space_group_name_H-M   'P 1'
#
loop_
_entity.id
_entity.type
_entity.pdbx_description
1 polymer ?
#
loop_
_entity_poly.entity_id
_entity_poly.type
_entity_poly.pdbx_seq_one_letter_code
_entity_poly.pdbx_strand_id
1 'polypeptide(L)' 'MTCQLTIRAGDNGKISPEGEVVVAKSSHVYLHAQPEPGYQVQMWYINGNQLYGGTKQFRITADEDKLDIHVTFSKI' A
#
# COMPACT_ATOMS: atom_id res chain seq x y z
N MET A 1 -18.69 0.24 -12.12
CA MET A 1 -18.41 -0.21 -10.74
C MET A 1 -16.98 0.15 -10.41
N THR A 2 -16.76 0.99 -9.42
CA THR A 2 -15.44 1.51 -9.04
C THR A 2 -15.06 1.03 -7.64
N CYS A 3 -13.77 1.05 -7.34
CA CYS A 3 -13.20 0.78 -6.03
C CYS A 3 -12.45 2.02 -5.55
N GLN A 4 -12.68 2.42 -4.31
CA GLN A 4 -11.93 3.50 -3.66
C GLN A 4 -10.78 2.91 -2.84
N LEU A 5 -9.56 3.21 -3.25
CA LEU A 5 -8.32 2.84 -2.58
C LEU A 5 -7.88 4.00 -1.69
N THR A 6 -7.66 3.75 -0.40
CA THR A 6 -7.04 4.72 0.51
C THR A 6 -5.64 4.24 0.80
N ILE A 7 -4.61 4.93 0.32
CA ILE A 7 -3.22 4.47 0.43
C ILE A 7 -2.44 5.39 1.37
N ARG A 8 -1.80 4.80 2.39
CA ARG A 8 -1.07 5.53 3.42
C ARG A 8 0.31 4.93 3.67
N ALA A 9 1.34 5.76 3.66
CA ALA A 9 2.65 5.38 4.20
C ALA A 9 2.70 5.62 5.72
N GLY A 10 3.38 4.74 6.43
CA GLY A 10 3.84 4.97 7.79
C GLY A 10 5.10 5.83 7.82
N ASP A 11 5.53 6.19 9.03
CA ASP A 11 6.70 7.04 9.23
C ASP A 11 7.99 6.43 8.65
N ASN A 12 8.95 7.29 8.27
CA ASN A 12 10.28 6.91 7.77
C ASN A 12 10.26 6.20 6.40
N GLY A 13 9.23 6.46 5.59
CA GLY A 13 9.17 6.06 4.20
C GLY A 13 8.03 6.76 3.47
N LYS A 14 7.97 6.55 2.16
CA LYS A 14 6.94 7.09 1.28
C LYS A 14 6.32 5.99 0.44
N ILE A 15 5.13 6.24 -0.06
CA ILE A 15 4.45 5.33 -1.01
C ILE A 15 3.98 6.12 -2.23
N SER A 16 3.97 5.48 -3.39
CA SER A 16 3.43 6.04 -4.62
C SER A 16 2.56 5.01 -5.35
N PRO A 17 1.31 5.33 -5.69
CA PRO A 17 0.57 6.55 -5.27
C PRO A 17 0.27 6.56 -3.77
N GLU A 18 0.09 7.75 -3.19
CA GLU A 18 -0.40 7.97 -1.83
C GLU A 18 -1.71 8.76 -1.88
N GLY A 19 -2.60 8.55 -0.91
CA GLY A 19 -3.89 9.21 -0.81
C GLY A 19 -5.04 8.38 -1.36
N GLU A 20 -6.13 9.04 -1.70
CA GLU A 20 -7.33 8.40 -2.23
C GLU A 20 -7.25 8.25 -3.75
N VAL A 21 -7.38 7.02 -4.23
CA VAL A 21 -7.34 6.66 -5.65
C VAL A 21 -8.59 5.89 -6.00
N VAL A 22 -9.30 6.31 -7.04
CA VAL A 22 -10.49 5.61 -7.53
C VAL A 22 -10.14 4.89 -8.82
N VAL A 23 -10.36 3.58 -8.85
CA VAL A 23 -10.12 2.72 -10.02
C VAL A 23 -11.36 1.91 -10.37
N ALA A 24 -11.40 1.33 -11.57
CA ALA A 24 -12.45 0.38 -11.93
C ALA A 24 -12.27 -0.94 -11.14
N LYS A 25 -13.37 -1.60 -10.79
CA LYS A 25 -13.29 -2.93 -10.17
C LYS A 25 -12.53 -3.92 -11.06
N SER A 26 -11.84 -4.87 -10.42
CA SER A 26 -10.94 -5.84 -11.05
C SER A 26 -9.72 -5.23 -11.76
N SER A 27 -9.45 -3.93 -11.58
CA SER A 27 -8.19 -3.33 -12.02
C SER A 27 -7.07 -3.68 -11.08
N HIS A 28 -5.85 -3.73 -11.61
CA HIS A 28 -4.63 -3.91 -10.83
C HIS A 28 -3.95 -2.58 -10.58
N VAL A 29 -3.60 -2.32 -9.32
CA VAL A 29 -2.85 -1.12 -8.92
C VAL A 29 -1.51 -1.55 -8.37
N TYR A 30 -0.46 -0.90 -8.87
CA TYR A 30 0.91 -1.11 -8.43
C TYR A 30 1.29 -0.02 -7.43
N LEU A 31 1.68 -0.44 -6.24
CA LEU A 31 2.15 0.43 -5.17
C LEU A 31 3.66 0.30 -5.04
N HIS A 32 4.32 1.44 -4.94
CA HIS A 32 5.77 1.53 -4.79
C HIS A 32 6.11 2.18 -3.46
N ALA A 33 6.61 1.39 -2.52
CA ALA A 33 7.14 1.88 -1.25
C ALA A 33 8.62 2.26 -1.39
N GLN A 34 8.95 3.44 -0.90
CA GLN A 34 10.28 4.04 -0.87
C GLN A 34 10.66 4.27 0.60
N PRO A 35 11.27 3.27 1.28
CA PRO A 35 11.80 3.48 2.62
C PRO A 35 12.93 4.51 2.61
N GLU A 36 13.04 5.28 3.68
CA GLU A 36 14.16 6.20 3.88
C GLU A 36 15.48 5.45 4.15
N PRO A 37 16.65 6.09 3.97
CA PRO A 37 17.95 5.47 4.25
C PRO A 37 18.03 4.92 5.68
N GLY A 38 18.41 3.65 5.81
CA GLY A 38 18.45 2.94 7.10
C GLY A 38 17.13 2.29 7.52
N TYR A 39 16.09 2.36 6.69
CA TYR A 39 14.80 1.71 6.90
C TYR A 39 14.50 0.70 5.77
N GLN A 40 13.64 -0.26 6.10
CA GLN A 40 13.08 -1.25 5.18
C GLN A 40 11.58 -1.34 5.37
N VAL A 41 10.88 -1.86 4.37
CA VAL A 41 9.46 -2.15 4.48
C VAL A 41 9.25 -3.23 5.53
N GLN A 42 8.53 -2.90 6.59
CA GLN A 42 8.21 -3.83 7.66
C GLN A 42 7.04 -4.72 7.23
N MET A 43 5.88 -4.12 6.97
CA MET A 43 4.67 -4.87 6.64
C MET A 43 3.68 -4.03 5.82
N TRP A 44 2.94 -4.71 4.96
CA TRP A 44 1.78 -4.21 4.24
C TRP A 44 0.49 -4.69 4.90
N TYR A 45 -0.47 -3.79 4.99
CA TYR A 45 -1.80 -4.02 5.54
C TYR A 45 -2.85 -3.67 4.47
N ILE A 46 -3.86 -4.52 4.31
CA ILE A 46 -5.06 -4.21 3.53
C ILE A 46 -6.29 -4.42 4.40
N ASN A 47 -7.14 -3.41 4.54
CA ASN A 47 -8.35 -3.43 5.37
C ASN A 47 -8.04 -3.91 6.82
N GLY A 48 -6.87 -3.55 7.33
CA GLY A 48 -6.37 -3.99 8.65
C GLY A 48 -5.71 -5.37 8.69
N ASN A 49 -5.79 -6.16 7.62
CA ASN A 49 -5.15 -7.49 7.56
C ASN A 49 -3.68 -7.38 7.12
N GLN A 50 -2.79 -8.00 7.89
CA GLN A 50 -1.38 -8.13 7.53
C GLN A 50 -1.21 -9.12 6.37
N LEU A 51 -0.47 -8.71 5.33
CA LEU A 51 -0.26 -9.54 4.14
C LEU A 51 1.19 -9.94 3.95
N TYR A 52 2.07 -8.96 3.72
CA TYR A 52 3.45 -9.23 3.31
C TYR A 52 4.40 -8.15 3.83
N GLY A 53 5.61 -8.54 4.21
CA GLY A 53 6.68 -7.64 4.64
C GLY A 53 7.86 -7.64 3.69
N GLY A 54 8.78 -6.68 3.83
CA GLY A 54 10.07 -6.67 3.14
C GLY A 54 10.07 -6.32 1.64
N THR A 55 8.90 -6.24 0.99
CA THR A 55 8.81 -5.87 -0.43
C THR A 55 8.54 -4.38 -0.64
N LYS A 56 9.31 -3.75 -1.55
CA LYS A 56 9.09 -2.36 -1.98
C LYS A 56 7.97 -2.22 -3.02
N GLN A 57 7.52 -3.32 -3.62
CA GLN A 57 6.46 -3.32 -4.62
C GLN A 57 5.31 -4.20 -4.16
N PHE A 58 4.09 -3.68 -4.27
CA PHE A 58 2.89 -4.41 -3.89
C PHE A 58 1.83 -4.26 -4.99
N ARG A 59 1.22 -5.39 -5.40
CA ARG A 59 0.15 -5.42 -6.39
C ARG A 59 -1.19 -5.62 -5.69
N ILE A 60 -2.08 -4.65 -5.84
CA ILE A 60 -3.45 -4.69 -5.34
C ILE A 60 -4.39 -5.04 -6.48
N THR A 61 -5.41 -5.86 -6.20
CA THR A 61 -6.55 -6.03 -7.09
C THR A 61 -7.78 -5.37 -6.46
N ALA A 62 -8.44 -4.51 -7.23
CA ALA A 62 -9.61 -3.75 -6.80
C ALA A 62 -10.90 -4.61 -6.83
N ASP A 63 -10.98 -5.65 -6.00
CA ASP A 63 -12.12 -6.57 -5.97
C ASP A 63 -13.26 -6.11 -5.04
N GLU A 64 -12.98 -5.21 -4.11
CA GLU A 64 -13.96 -4.65 -3.17
C GLU A 64 -14.46 -3.25 -3.62
N ASP A 65 -15.47 -2.71 -2.94
CA ASP A 65 -15.91 -1.32 -3.16
C ASP A 65 -14.93 -0.31 -2.54
N LYS A 66 -14.25 -0.71 -1.46
CA LYS A 66 -13.23 0.09 -0.79
C LYS A 66 -12.11 -0.79 -0.26
N LEU A 67 -10.89 -0.29 -0.35
CA LEU A 67 -9.69 -0.93 0.16
C LEU A 67 -8.86 0.13 0.88
N ASP A 68 -8.48 -0.14 2.12
CA ASP A 68 -7.55 0.68 2.90
C ASP A 68 -6.18 -0.01 2.89
N ILE A 69 -5.17 0.63 2.33
CA ILE A 69 -3.82 0.11 2.22
C ILE A 69 -2.90 0.95 3.10
N HIS A 70 -2.20 0.27 3.98
CA HIS A 70 -1.19 0.89 4.83
C HIS A 70 0.13 0.13 4.74
N VAL A 71 1.24 0.84 4.59
CA VAL A 71 2.59 0.25 4.64
C VAL A 71 3.35 0.83 5.82
N THR A 72 4.03 -0.03 6.59
CA THR A 72 4.89 0.40 7.69
C THR A 72 6.36 0.16 7.38
N PHE A 73 7.24 0.94 8.00
CA PHE A 73 8.68 0.86 7.84
C PHE A 73 9.35 0.56 9.18
N SER A 74 10.44 -0.21 9.15
CA SER A 74 11.26 -0.52 10.31
C SER A 74 12.72 -0.25 10.01
N LYS A 75 13.47 0.17 11.02
CA LYS A 75 14.91 0.37 10.91
C LYS A 75 15.60 -0.97 10.61
N ILE A 76 16.60 -0.94 9.74
CA ILE A 76 17.44 -2.08 9.39
C ILE A 76 18.41 -2.38 10.55
#